data_AF-A0A925YCH7-F1
#
_entry.id   AF-A0A925YCH7-F1
#
_cell.length_a   1.000
_cell.length_b   1.000
_cell.length_c   1.000
_cell.angle_alpha   90.00
_cell.angle_beta   90.00
_cell.angle_gamma   90.00
#
_symmetry.space_group_name_H-M   'P 1'
#
loop_
_entity.id
_entity.type
_entity.pdbx_description
1 polymer ?
#
loop_
_entity_poly.entity_id
_entity_poly.type
_entity_poly.pdbx_seq_one_letter_code
_entity_poly.pdbx_strand_id
1 'polypeptide(L)'
;MIRSVVQKTRAGSIIIFHINARETKTAGALPQIFRQLRARGFHFVHLSTLLASAAPGPTDARVPIAQPGVPADDDAVMPPSATLMDGLD
;
A
#
# COMPACT_ATOMS: atom_id res chain seq x y z
N MET A 1 17.33 -2.67 -7.36
CA MET A 1 16.19 -3.60 -7.11
C MET A 1 16.64 -5.05 -6.95
N ILE A 2 17.28 -5.70 -7.93
CA ILE A 2 17.61 -7.15 -7.91
C ILE A 2 18.25 -7.58 -6.58
N ARG A 3 19.37 -6.95 -6.18
CA ARG A 3 20.06 -7.25 -4.91
C ARG A 3 19.13 -7.19 -3.70
N SER A 4 18.28 -6.17 -3.61
CA SER A 4 17.34 -6.00 -2.49
C SER A 4 16.31 -7.11 -2.44
N VAL A 5 15.74 -7.50 -3.59
CA VAL A 5 14.75 -8.59 -3.64
C VAL A 5 15.41 -9.88 -3.19
N VAL A 6 16.56 -10.22 -3.77
CA VAL A 6 17.27 -11.46 -3.44
C VAL A 6 17.64 -11.48 -1.96
N GLN A 7 18.32 -10.47 -1.43
CA GLN A 7 18.77 -10.48 -0.03
C GLN A 7 17.62 -10.50 1.00
N LYS A 8 16.50 -9.84 0.72
CA LYS A 8 15.39 -9.73 1.69
C LYS A 8 14.37 -10.85 1.61
N THR A 9 14.40 -11.67 0.55
CA THR A 9 13.45 -12.78 0.40
C THR A 9 13.73 -13.89 1.40
N ARG A 10 12.69 -14.27 2.13
CA ARG A 10 12.63 -15.42 3.05
C ARG A 10 11.47 -16.37 2.67
N ALA A 11 11.46 -17.58 3.22
CA ALA A 11 10.36 -18.52 3.01
C ALA A 11 9.02 -17.88 3.41
N GLY A 12 7.99 -18.04 2.59
CA GLY A 12 6.68 -17.41 2.77
C GLY A 12 6.60 -15.93 2.41
N SER A 13 7.64 -15.31 1.85
CA SER A 13 7.55 -13.92 1.37
C SER A 13 6.60 -13.80 0.17
N ILE A 14 5.73 -12.80 0.20
CA ILE A 14 4.96 -12.34 -0.97
C ILE A 14 5.72 -11.14 -1.55
N ILE A 15 6.19 -11.26 -2.78
CA ILE A 15 7.00 -10.23 -3.45
C ILE A 15 6.13 -9.53 -4.49
N ILE A 16 6.01 -8.21 -4.37
CA ILE A 16 5.16 -7.39 -5.26
C ILE A 16 6.04 -6.75 -6.34
N PHE A 17 5.64 -6.91 -7.60
CA PHE A 17 6.22 -6.23 -8.75
C PHE A 17 5.17 -5.35 -9.40
N HIS A 18 5.56 -4.14 -9.81
CA HIS A 18 4.68 -3.23 -10.54
C HIS A 18 4.92 -3.37 -12.05
N ILE A 19 3.84 -3.51 -12.81
CA ILE A 19 3.84 -3.51 -14.28
C ILE A 19 3.20 -2.19 -14.72
N ASN A 20 4.01 -1.14 -14.75
CA ASN A 20 3.58 0.18 -15.19
C ASN A 20 4.05 0.38 -16.64
N ALA A 21 3.18 0.85 -17.54
CA ALA A 21 3.49 1.01 -18.97
C ALA A 21 4.68 1.95 -19.27
N ARG A 22 5.08 2.78 -18.29
CA ARG A 22 6.12 3.81 -18.45
C ARG A 22 7.52 3.37 -18.00
N GLU A 23 7.64 2.38 -17.10
CA GLU A 23 8.94 1.96 -16.55
C GLU A 23 9.15 0.45 -16.70
N THR A 24 10.03 0.07 -17.64
CA THR A 24 10.27 -1.33 -18.03
C THR A 24 11.41 -2.01 -17.27
N LYS A 25 12.03 -1.34 -16.29
CA LYS A 25 13.18 -1.88 -15.54
C LYS A 25 12.86 -3.19 -14.83
N THR A 26 11.61 -3.35 -14.36
CA THR A 26 11.14 -4.58 -13.73
C THR A 26 11.20 -5.75 -14.70
N ALA A 27 10.77 -5.56 -15.97
CA ALA A 27 10.75 -6.62 -16.98
C ALA A 27 12.14 -7.19 -17.24
N GLY A 28 13.16 -6.33 -17.40
CA GLY A 28 14.55 -6.77 -17.62
C GLY A 28 15.19 -7.47 -16.42
N ALA A 29 14.73 -7.16 -15.20
CA ALA A 29 15.30 -7.71 -13.97
C ALA A 29 14.66 -9.02 -13.50
N LEU A 30 13.40 -9.30 -13.89
CA LEU A 30 12.65 -10.48 -13.47
C LEU A 30 13.39 -11.80 -13.78
N PRO A 31 13.97 -12.02 -14.99
CA PRO A 31 14.67 -13.26 -15.29
C PRO A 31 15.84 -13.53 -14.34
N GLN A 32 16.61 -12.48 -13.99
CA GLN A 32 17.72 -12.60 -13.04
C GLN A 32 17.24 -12.88 -11.62
N ILE A 33 16.18 -12.20 -11.17
CA ILE A 33 15.59 -12.41 -9.84
C ILE A 33 15.12 -13.86 -9.70
N PHE A 34 14.36 -14.37 -10.66
CA PHE A 34 13.87 -15.75 -10.61
C PHE A 34 15.00 -16.77 -10.64
N ARG A 35 16.03 -16.57 -11.48
CA ARG A 35 17.20 -17.44 -11.50
C ARG A 35 17.89 -17.49 -10.13
N GLN A 36 18.15 -16.33 -9.52
CA GLN A 36 18.85 -16.26 -8.23
C GLN A 36 18.02 -16.81 -7.06
N LEU A 37 16.70 -16.61 -7.07
CA LEU A 37 15.82 -17.18 -6.04
C LEU A 37 15.71 -18.71 -6.20
N ARG A 38 15.55 -19.23 -7.41
CA ARG A 38 15.56 -20.69 -7.65
C ARG A 38 16.87 -21.33 -7.22
N ALA A 39 18.00 -20.71 -7.53
CA ALA A 39 19.33 -21.19 -7.10
C ALA A 39 19.48 -21.25 -5.57
N ARG A 40 18.68 -20.49 -4.82
CA ARG A 40 18.63 -20.52 -3.35
C ARG A 40 17.60 -21.52 -2.79
N GLY A 41 16.96 -22.32 -3.64
CA GLY A 41 15.98 -23.32 -3.24
C GLY A 41 14.56 -22.79 -3.04
N PHE A 42 14.26 -21.57 -3.50
CA PHE A 42 12.88 -21.07 -3.43
C PHE A 42 12.00 -21.69 -4.51
N HIS A 43 10.79 -22.09 -4.11
CA HIS A 43 9.71 -22.50 -4.99
C HIS A 43 8.68 -21.36 -5.12
N PHE A 44 8.29 -21.06 -6.35
CA PHE A 44 7.23 -20.10 -6.63
C PHE A 44 5.90 -20.83 -6.63
N VAL A 45 4.97 -20.35 -5.81
CA VAL A 45 3.64 -20.93 -5.65
C VAL A 45 2.57 -19.86 -5.86
N HIS A 46 1.35 -20.29 -6.16
CA HIS A 46 0.21 -19.38 -6.13
C HIS A 46 -0.04 -18.91 -4.69
N LEU A 47 -0.55 -17.68 -4.56
CA LEU A 47 -0.88 -17.10 -3.26
C LEU A 47 -1.88 -17.99 -2.49
N SER A 48 -2.88 -18.55 -3.15
CA SER A 48 -3.84 -19.47 -2.55
C SER A 48 -3.16 -20.70 -1.93
N THR A 49 -2.17 -21.29 -2.62
CA THR A 49 -1.38 -22.41 -2.10
C THR A 49 -0.58 -22.01 -0.88
N LEU A 50 0.04 -20.84 -0.89
CA LEU A 50 0.80 -20.32 0.25
C LEU A 50 -0.10 -20.12 1.47
N LEU A 51 -1.27 -19.49 1.28
CA LEU A 51 -2.24 -19.23 2.35
C LEU A 51 -2.87 -20.51 2.90
N ALA A 52 -3.13 -21.51 2.06
CA ALA A 52 -3.65 -22.80 2.51
C ALA A 52 -2.63 -23.61 3.31
N SER A 53 -1.33 -23.37 3.08
CA SER A 53 -0.23 -24.05 3.80
C SER A 53 0.16 -23.35 5.10
N ALA A 54 -0.24 -22.08 5.26
CA ALA A 54 -0.05 -21.38 6.52
C ALA A 54 -1.04 -21.97 7.54
N ALA A 55 -0.52 -22.57 8.61
CA ALA A 55 -1.36 -22.90 9.75
C ALA A 55 -2.10 -21.63 10.19
N PRO A 56 -3.41 -21.70 10.53
CA PRO A 56 -4.12 -20.54 11.03
C PRO A 56 -3.38 -20.02 12.27
N GLY A 57 -2.74 -18.86 12.12
CA GLY A 57 -2.25 -18.11 13.27
C GLY A 57 -3.45 -17.69 14.13
N PRO A 58 -3.26 -17.43 15.44
CA PRO A 58 -4.31 -16.85 16.24
C PRO A 58 -4.78 -15.55 15.57
N THR A 59 -6.03 -15.51 15.13
CA THR A 59 -6.68 -14.30 14.68
C THR A 59 -6.71 -13.35 15.86
N ASP A 60 -5.78 -12.39 15.91
CA ASP A 60 -5.92 -11.27 16.82
C ASP A 60 -7.08 -10.41 16.32
N ALA A 61 -8.23 -10.57 16.97
CA ALA A 61 -9.51 -9.96 16.59
C ALA A 61 -9.56 -8.43 16.79
N ARG A 62 -8.42 -7.77 17.06
CA ARG A 62 -8.36 -6.32 17.28
C ARG A 62 -7.13 -5.69 16.62
N VAL A 63 -7.16 -5.54 15.31
CA VAL A 63 -6.48 -4.38 14.71
C VAL A 63 -7.55 -3.30 14.54
N PRO A 64 -7.62 -2.28 15.42
CA PRO A 64 -8.49 -1.14 15.18
C PRO A 64 -8.00 -0.47 13.90
N ILE A 65 -8.80 -0.55 12.84
CA ILE A 65 -8.61 0.30 11.67
C ILE A 65 -9.03 1.70 12.14
N ALA A 66 -8.07 2.59 12.37
CA ALA A 66 -8.37 3.99 12.59
C ALA A 66 -9.13 4.48 11.35
N GLN A 67 -10.40 4.86 11.53
CA GLN A 67 -11.18 5.47 10.46
C GLN A 67 -10.48 6.79 10.09
N PRO A 68 -10.17 7.03 8.80
CA PRO A 68 -9.77 8.37 8.37
C PRO A 68 -10.91 9.31 8.76
N GLY A 69 -10.61 10.29 9.63
CA GLY A 69 -11.59 11.26 10.08
C GLY A 69 -12.26 11.90 8.86
N VAL A 70 -13.59 11.86 8.85
CA VAL A 70 -14.35 12.74 7.96
C VAL A 70 -13.91 14.17 8.30
N PRO A 71 -13.43 14.98 7.35
CA PRO A 71 -13.26 16.39 7.62
C PRO A 71 -14.63 16.94 8.02
N ALA A 72 -14.69 17.56 9.18
CA ALA A 72 -15.88 18.25 9.64
C ALA A 72 -16.30 19.27 8.56
N ASP A 73 -17.60 19.32 8.26
CA ASP A 73 -18.19 20.30 7.35
C ASP A 73 -17.73 21.72 7.73
N ASP A 74 -16.82 22.30 6.92
CA ASP A 74 -16.31 23.66 7.06
C ASP A 74 -17.25 24.64 6.32
N ASP A 75 -18.55 24.58 6.63
CA ASP A 75 -19.57 25.47 6.04
C ASP A 75 -20.55 26.03 7.09
N ALA A 76 -20.00 26.41 8.25
CA ALA A 76 -20.70 27.18 9.27
C ALA A 76 -20.20 28.64 9.30
N VAL A 77 -20.89 29.47 8.49
CA VAL A 77 -21.27 30.86 8.81
C VAL A 77 -20.14 31.88 9.01
N MET A 78 -19.91 32.67 7.96
CA MET A 78 -19.35 34.01 8.06
C MET A 78 -20.39 34.97 8.68
N PRO A 79 -20.11 35.68 9.79
CA PRO A 79 -21.00 36.76 10.24
C PRO A 79 -20.84 37.99 9.34
N PRO A 80 -21.92 38.73 9.02
CA PRO A 80 -21.78 39.99 8.29
C PRO A 80 -21.17 41.05 9.22
N SER A 81 -20.03 41.61 8.83
CA SER A 81 -19.47 42.82 9.45
C SER A 81 -20.38 44.01 9.11
N ALA A 82 -21.03 44.55 10.14
CA ALA A 82 -21.68 45.86 10.09
C ALA A 82 -20.63 46.98 10.05
N THR A 83 -20.91 48.09 9.33
CA THR A 83 -21.06 49.46 9.90
C THR A 83 -20.82 50.59 8.88
N LEU A 84 -21.64 51.67 9.01
CA LEU A 84 -21.52 53.06 8.49
C LEU A 84 -21.87 53.29 7.00
N MET A 85 -22.67 54.28 6.56
CA MET A 85 -22.94 55.67 6.99
C MET A 85 -24.25 56.15 6.25
N ASP A 86 -25.23 56.80 6.91
CA ASP A 86 -25.56 58.25 6.90
C ASP A 86 -26.74 58.69 5.97
N GLY A 87 -27.83 59.18 6.58
CA GLY A 87 -28.54 60.45 6.28
C GLY A 87 -29.27 60.75 4.94
N LEU A 88 -30.51 61.26 5.09
CA LEU A 88 -31.38 62.05 4.15
C LEU A 88 -31.98 61.30 2.95
N ASP A 89 -33.28 61.37 2.58
CA ASP A 89 -34.46 62.19 2.93
C ASP A 89 -35.73 61.31 2.74
#